data_AF-A0A5S4FMM7-F1
#
_entry.id   AF-A0A5S4FMM7-F1
#
_cell.length_a   1.000
_cell.length_b   1.000
_cell.length_c   1.000
_cell.angle_alpha   90.00
_cell.angle_beta   90.00
_cell.angle_gamma   90.00
#
_symmetry.space_group_name_H-M   'P 1'
#
loop_
_entity.id
_entity.type
_entity.pdbx_description
1 polymer ?
#
loop_
_entity_poly.entity_id
_entity_poly.type
_entity_poly.pdbx_seq_one_letter_code
_entity_poly.pdbx_strand_id
1 'polypeptide(L)' 'MPRVLVLNGPLLNLLGRREPAVYGATTLAEIERQCHNAAPAHGLEVDLRQSDVLALAHMSLPLEGTE' A
#
# COMPACT_ATOMS: atom_id res chain seq x y z
N MET A 1 8.13 -18.33 -6.88
CA MET A 1 7.78 -17.97 -5.50
C MET A 1 6.44 -17.23 -5.55
N PRO A 2 5.45 -17.51 -4.69
CA PRO A 2 4.20 -16.76 -4.68
C PRO A 2 4.46 -15.28 -4.39
N ARG A 3 3.69 -14.39 -5.04
CA ARG A 3 3.87 -12.94 -4.91
C ARG A 3 2.69 -12.33 -4.16
N VAL A 4 2.98 -11.52 -3.15
CA VAL A 4 2.02 -10.73 -2.39
C VAL A 4 2.05 -9.30 -2.92
N LEU A 5 0.88 -8.78 -3.30
CA LEU A 5 0.70 -7.39 -3.66
C LEU A 5 0.21 -6.61 -2.43
N VAL A 6 0.96 -5.60 -2.02
CA VAL A 6 0.58 -4.66 -0.95
C VAL A 6 0.18 -3.33 -1.60
N LEU A 7 -1.12 -3.01 -1.56
CA LEU A 7 -1.65 -1.75 -2.08
C LEU A 7 -1.92 -0.77 -0.95
N ASN A 8 -1.15 0.32 -0.94
CA ASN A 8 -1.27 1.40 0.02
C ASN A 8 -2.17 2.52 -0.53
N GLY A 9 -3.07 3.00 0.32
CA GLY A 9 -3.97 4.11 0.00
C GLY A 9 -3.29 5.49 0.03
N PRO A 10 -4.08 6.56 -0.19
CA PRO A 10 -3.58 7.92 -0.24
C PRO A 10 -2.97 8.37 1.09
N LEU A 11 -2.09 9.37 1.02
CA LEU A 11 -1.41 10.02 2.16
C LEU A 11 -0.37 9.17 2.89
N LEU A 12 -0.27 7.86 2.62
CA LEU A 12 0.75 7.00 3.23
C LEU A 12 2.17 7.32 2.76
N ASN A 13 2.32 8.02 1.63
CA ASN A 13 3.59 8.62 1.20
C ASN A 13 4.13 9.68 2.17
N LEU A 14 3.31 10.18 3.10
CA LEU A 14 3.70 11.17 4.11
C LEU A 14 4.21 10.56 5.42
N LEU A 15 4.23 9.22 5.55
CA LEU A 15 4.78 8.55 6.73
C LEU A 15 6.22 8.97 6.99
N GLY A 16 6.56 9.13 8.28
CA GLY A 16 7.83 9.66 8.74
C GLY A 16 7.99 11.18 8.62
N ARG A 17 7.01 11.89 8.01
CA ARG A 17 7.01 13.36 7.92
C ARG A 17 5.78 13.97 8.58
N ARG A 18 4.60 13.41 8.34
CA ARG A 18 3.35 13.87 8.96
C ARG A 18 3.28 13.37 10.39
N GLU A 19 3.12 14.31 11.32
CA GLU A 19 2.88 14.07 12.75
C GLU A 19 3.66 12.86 13.31
N PRO A 20 5.01 12.87 13.30
CA PRO A 20 5.81 11.68 13.63
C PRO A 20 5.59 11.13 15.04
N ALA A 21 5.12 11.98 15.97
CA ALA A 21 4.72 11.56 17.31
C ALA A 21 3.49 10.63 17.32
N VAL A 22 2.65 10.68 16.27
CA VAL A 22 1.43 9.90 16.12
C VAL A 22 1.67 8.69 15.21
N TYR A 23 2.29 8.92 14.04
CA TYR A 23 2.45 7.90 12.99
C TYR A 23 3.82 7.22 12.99
N GLY A 24 4.72 7.64 13.88
CA GLY A 24 6.11 7.18 13.90
C GLY A 24 6.99 7.90 12.88
N ALA A 25 8.30 7.70 13.02
CA ALA A 25 9.31 8.28 12.15
C ALA A 25 9.58 7.42 10.90
N THR A 26 9.07 6.19 10.85
CA THR A 26 9.32 5.27 9.75
C THR A 26 8.60 5.73 8.48
N THR A 27 9.35 5.76 7.37
CA THR A 27 8.81 6.15 6.06
C THR A 27 8.24 4.96 5.30
N LEU A 28 7.38 5.24 4.32
CA LEU A 28 6.83 4.18 3.45
C LEU A 28 7.92 3.40 2.71
N ALA A 29 9.00 4.05 2.27
CA ALA A 29 10.13 3.40 1.62
C ALA A 29 10.92 2.47 2.56
N GLU A 30 10.97 2.79 3.86
CA GLU A 30 11.58 1.91 4.85
C GLU A 30 10.70 0.69 5.11
N ILE A 31 9.38 0.86 5.15
CA ILE A 31 8.42 -0.25 5.26
C ILE A 31 8.54 -1.16 4.04
N GLU A 32 8.60 -0.61 2.83
CA GLU A 32 8.81 -1.38 1.60
C GLU A 32 10.08 -2.23 1.66
N ARG A 33 11.19 -1.63 2.08
CA ARG A 33 12.45 -2.36 2.27
C ARG A 33 12.33 -3.46 3.32
N GLN A 34 11.62 -3.22 4.43
CA GLN A 34 11.38 -4.25 5.44
C GLN A 34 10.56 -5.42 4.89
N CYS A 35 9.52 -5.15 4.09
CA CYS A 35 8.73 -6.18 3.43
C CYS A 35 9.58 -7.02 2.47
N HIS A 36 10.38 -6.38 1.62
CA HIS A 36 11.28 -7.09 0.69
C HIS A 36 12.33 -7.94 1.41
N ASN A 37 12.84 -7.47 2.55
CA ASN A 37 13.82 -8.22 3.34
C ASN A 37 13.19 -9.41 4.10
N ALA A 38 11.94 -9.29 4.52
CA ALA A 38 11.25 -10.34 5.28
C ALA A 38 10.66 -11.44 4.37
N ALA A 39 10.19 -11.10 3.18
CA ALA A 39 9.48 -12.02 2.29
C ALA A 39 10.24 -13.32 1.95
N PRO A 40 11.57 -13.31 1.70
CA PRO A 40 12.32 -14.52 1.40
C PRO A 40 12.27 -15.58 2.52
N ALA A 41 12.26 -15.15 3.79
CA ALA A 41 12.16 -16.06 4.93
C ALA A 41 10.85 -16.86 4.98
N HIS A 42 9.82 -16.38 4.27
CA HIS A 42 8.51 -16.99 4.15
C HIS A 42 8.29 -17.68 2.80
N GLY A 43 9.31 -17.73 1.93
CA GLY A 43 9.12 -18.26 0.58
C GLY A 43 8.23 -17.37 -0.29
N LEU A 44 8.20 -16.06 -0.05
CA LEU A 44 7.35 -15.08 -0.74
C LEU A 44 8.15 -13.99 -1.47
N GLU A 45 7.57 -13.42 -2.51
CA GLU A 45 7.96 -12.14 -3.10
C GLU A 45 6.93 -11.06 -2.75
N VAL A 46 7.36 -9.81 -2.67
CA VAL A 46 6.47 -8.67 -2.43
C VAL A 46 6.54 -7.72 -3.63
N ASP A 47 5.39 -7.25 -4.08
CA ASP A 47 5.23 -6.06 -4.92
C ASP A 47 4.45 -5.05 -4.07
N LEU A 48 5.05 -3.92 -3.75
CA LEU A 48 4.42 -2.89 -2.94
C LEU A 48 4.16 -1.67 -3.82
N ARG A 49 2.91 -1.20 -3.79
CA ARG A 49 2.50 0.01 -4.53
C ARG A 49 1.74 0.93 -3.62
N GLN A 50 1.72 2.20 -3.99
CA GLN A 50 0.92 3.21 -3.34
C GLN A 50 0.16 4.01 -4.39
N SER A 51 -1.08 4.36 -4.05
CA SER A 51 -1.94 5.19 -4.88
C SER A 51 -2.42 6.39 -4.07
N ASP A 52 -2.25 7.59 -4.63
CA ASP A 52 -2.80 8.82 -4.06
C ASP A 52 -4.29 9.01 -4.36
N VAL A 53 -4.90 8.06 -5.07
CA VAL A 53 -6.34 8.07 -5.35
C VAL A 53 -7.06 7.28 -4.27
N LEU A 54 -8.09 7.89 -3.71
CA LEU A 54 -9.02 7.23 -2.79
C LEU A 54 -9.68 6.06 -3.52
N ALA A 55 -9.62 4.85 -2.96
CA ALA A 55 -10.18 3.63 -3.58
C ALA A 55 -11.68 3.72 -3.95
N LEU A 56 -12.40 4.72 -3.41
CA LEU A 56 -13.77 5.04 -3.82
C LEU A 56 -13.89 5.55 -5.27
N ALA A 57 -12.81 6.00 -5.91
CA ALA A 57 -12.85 6.48 -7.30
C ALA A 57 -12.81 5.37 -8.36
N HIS A 58 -12.73 4.08 -7.97
CA HIS A 58 -12.70 2.94 -8.89
C HIS A 58 -13.75 1.85 -8.60
N MET A 59 -14.61 2.05 -7.60
CA MET A 59 -15.79 1.19 -7.37
C MET A 59 -17.03 1.67 -8.15
N SER A 60 -16.84 2.40 -9.26
CA SER A 60 -17.84 2.47 -10.31
C SER A 60 -17.86 1.12 -11.04
N LEU A 61 -18.45 0.11 -10.40
CA LEU A 61 -19.06 -1.00 -11.13
C LEU A 61 -20.02 -0.36 -12.15
N PRO A 62 -20.02 -0.78 -13.44
CA PRO A 62 -21.10 -0.38 -14.32
C PRO A 62 -22.40 -0.82 -13.65
N LEU A 63 -23.31 0.12 -13.41
CA LEU A 63 -24.71 -0.20 -13.17
C LEU A 63 -25.22 -0.80 -14.48
N GLU A 64 -25.03 -2.10 -14.67
CA GLU A 64 -25.73 -2.83 -15.71
C GLU A 64 -27.22 -2.86 -15.35
N GLY A 65 -27.99 -2.06 -16.08
CA GLY A 65 -29.38 -2.33 -16.44
C GLY A 65 -30.47 -2.15 -15.37
N THR A 66 -31.25 -1.08 -15.53
CA THR A 66 -32.73 -0.93 -15.38
C THR A 66 -32.96 0.57 -15.21
N GLU A 67 -33.51 1.36 -16.14
CA GLU A 67 -34.27 1.19 -17.39
C GLU A 67 -33.84 2.27 -18.40
#